data_AF-A0A432PYQ7-F1
#
_entry.id   AF-A0A432PYQ7-F1
#
_cell.length_a   1.000
_cell.length_b   1.000
_cell.length_c   1.000
_cell.angle_alpha   90.00
_cell.angle_beta   90.00
_cell.angle_gamma   90.00
#
_symmetry.space_group_name_H-M   'P 1'
#
loop_
_entity.id
_entity.type
_entity.pdbx_description
1 polymer ?
#
loop_
_entity_poly.entity_id
_entity_poly.type
_entity_poly.pdbx_seq_one_letter_code
_entity_poly.pdbx_strand_id
1 'polypeptide(L)'
;SPTDDKILDYAWRYSEKAEIELDEELKNVVMEALRKAVSELLESRKKEGEALKKDLSERIRRIEEIVSILDRKKEEFKERIKERVIERAKALNLPEEHPTVLNELMFLLEKYDVNEEVQRLKAHIERFNKLLESEGEVGKKLEFLAQEMHREITTLGNKIPDFSEYTVEVKAEIDKIKQQAANVE
;
A
#
# COMPACT_ATOMS: atom_id res chain seq x y z
N SER A 1 -7.56 -24.41 -10.04
CA SER A 1 -8.81 -24.31 -10.81
C SER A 1 -8.48 -24.04 -12.27
N PRO A 2 -9.27 -24.53 -13.25
CA PRO A 2 -9.09 -24.09 -14.62
C PRO A 2 -9.28 -22.57 -14.67
N THR A 3 -8.36 -21.86 -15.32
CA THR A 3 -8.48 -20.43 -15.62
C THR A 3 -9.65 -20.21 -16.57
N ASP A 4 -10.26 -19.02 -16.54
CA ASP A 4 -11.43 -18.67 -17.37
C ASP A 4 -11.21 -18.98 -18.87
N ASP A 5 -9.98 -18.80 -19.36
CA ASP A 5 -9.55 -19.14 -20.72
C ASP A 5 -9.67 -20.64 -21.06
N LYS A 6 -9.40 -21.54 -20.09
CA LYS A 6 -9.52 -22.98 -20.31
C LYS A 6 -10.98 -23.39 -20.37
N ILE A 7 -11.84 -22.78 -19.56
CA ILE A 7 -13.28 -23.03 -19.59
C ILE A 7 -13.85 -22.59 -20.95
N LEU A 8 -13.42 -21.43 -21.46
CA LEU A 8 -13.79 -20.95 -22.80
C LEU A 8 -13.29 -21.87 -23.93
N ASP A 9 -12.03 -22.33 -23.86
CA ASP A 9 -11.45 -23.25 -24.85
C ASP A 9 -12.19 -24.59 -24.89
N TYR A 10 -12.54 -25.16 -23.73
CA TYR A 10 -13.36 -26.37 -23.68
C TYR A 10 -14.75 -26.12 -24.25
N ALA A 11 -15.43 -25.04 -23.86
CA ALA A 11 -16.74 -24.69 -24.39
C ALA A 11 -16.74 -24.54 -25.92
N TRP A 12 -15.72 -23.88 -26.48
CA TRP A 12 -15.55 -23.72 -27.92
C TRP A 12 -15.35 -25.07 -28.62
N ARG A 13 -14.43 -25.90 -28.13
CA ARG A 13 -14.11 -27.21 -28.70
C ARG A 13 -15.29 -28.18 -28.72
N TYR A 14 -16.16 -28.11 -27.72
CA TYR A 14 -17.37 -28.92 -27.69
C TYR A 14 -18.51 -28.32 -28.53
N SER A 15 -18.49 -27.01 -28.80
CA SER A 15 -19.48 -26.36 -29.68
C SER A 15 -19.29 -26.69 -31.17
N GLU A 16 -18.04 -26.92 -31.62
CA GLU A 16 -17.74 -27.25 -33.02
C GLU A 16 -18.02 -28.71 -33.42
N LYS A 17 -18.28 -29.62 -32.47
CA LYS A 17 -18.37 -31.07 -32.73
C LYS A 17 -19.73 -31.72 -32.46
N ALA A 18 -20.76 -30.96 -32.14
CA ALA A 18 -22.04 -31.51 -31.72
C ALA A 18 -23.23 -30.85 -32.43
N GLU A 19 -23.66 -31.40 -33.58
CA GLU A 19 -25.10 -31.44 -33.89
C GLU A 19 -25.72 -32.54 -33.01
N ILE A 20 -25.80 -32.26 -31.70
CA ILE A 20 -26.57 -33.07 -30.77
C ILE A 20 -27.86 -32.28 -30.57
N GLU A 21 -28.98 -32.82 -31.04
CA GLU A 21 -30.30 -32.41 -30.56
C GLU A 21 -30.32 -32.68 -29.05
N LEU A 22 -30.02 -31.64 -28.27
CA LEU A 22 -30.09 -31.69 -26.82
C LEU A 22 -31.56 -31.81 -26.45
N ASP A 23 -31.89 -32.91 -25.79
CA ASP A 23 -33.17 -33.07 -25.10
C ASP A 23 -33.47 -31.80 -24.27
N GLU A 24 -34.65 -31.21 -24.48
CA GLU A 24 -35.04 -29.96 -23.83
C GLU A 24 -35.08 -30.09 -22.30
N GLU A 25 -35.34 -31.30 -21.78
CA GLU A 25 -35.25 -31.57 -20.34
C GLU A 25 -33.79 -31.48 -19.86
N LEU A 26 -32.85 -32.14 -20.56
CA LEU A 26 -31.41 -32.06 -20.28
C LEU A 26 -30.88 -30.62 -20.37
N LYS A 27 -31.31 -29.86 -21.38
CA LYS A 27 -30.93 -28.46 -21.56
C LYS A 27 -31.41 -27.58 -20.40
N ASN A 28 -32.63 -27.77 -19.92
CA ASN A 28 -33.16 -27.04 -18.78
C ASN A 28 -32.37 -27.35 -17.49
N VAL A 29 -32.07 -28.63 -17.24
CA VAL A 29 -31.26 -29.05 -16.08
C VAL A 29 -29.85 -28.42 -16.11
N VAL A 30 -29.19 -28.42 -17.27
CA VAL A 30 -27.87 -27.81 -17.44
C VAL A 30 -27.92 -26.30 -17.22
N MET A 31 -28.93 -25.62 -17.77
CA MET A 31 -29.09 -24.17 -17.61
C MET A 31 -29.40 -23.77 -16.16
N GLU A 32 -30.18 -24.57 -15.44
CA GLU A 32 -30.47 -24.35 -14.02
C GLU A 32 -29.21 -24.54 -13.16
N ALA A 33 -28.45 -25.62 -13.39
CA ALA A 33 -27.18 -25.86 -12.72
C ALA A 33 -26.16 -24.74 -12.99
N LEU A 34 -26.07 -24.26 -14.24
CA LEU A 34 -25.19 -23.16 -14.62
C LEU A 34 -25.59 -21.85 -13.91
N ARG A 35 -26.89 -21.51 -13.90
CA ARG A 35 -27.39 -20.32 -13.20
C ARG A 35 -27.05 -20.36 -11.71
N LYS A 36 -27.23 -21.52 -11.08
CA LYS A 36 -26.88 -21.72 -9.67
C LYS A 36 -25.37 -21.54 -9.44
N ALA A 37 -24.53 -22.18 -10.25
CA ALA A 37 -23.08 -22.06 -10.15
C ALA A 37 -22.59 -20.62 -10.34
N VAL A 38 -23.14 -19.89 -11.32
CA VAL A 38 -22.81 -18.47 -11.55
C VAL A 38 -23.26 -17.61 -10.36
N SER A 39 -24.45 -17.84 -9.82
CA SER A 39 -24.95 -17.12 -8.65
C SER A 39 -24.09 -17.36 -7.41
N GLU A 40 -23.69 -18.61 -7.17
CA GLU A 40 -22.81 -18.97 -6.05
C GLU A 40 -21.40 -18.37 -6.22
N LEU A 41 -20.88 -18.34 -7.45
CA LEU A 41 -19.60 -17.71 -7.77
C LEU A 41 -19.62 -16.20 -7.51
N LEU A 42 -20.67 -15.49 -7.96
CA LEU A 42 -20.81 -14.05 -7.75
C LEU A 42 -20.90 -13.71 -6.26
N GLU A 43 -21.67 -14.47 -5.50
CA GLU A 43 -21.80 -14.29 -4.05
C GLU A 43 -20.48 -14.56 -3.32
N SER A 44 -19.73 -15.57 -3.75
CA SER A 44 -18.39 -15.86 -3.21
C SER A 44 -17.40 -14.72 -3.49
N ARG A 45 -17.35 -14.22 -4.73
CA ARG A 45 -16.47 -13.10 -5.11
C ARG A 45 -16.80 -11.84 -4.33
N LYS A 46 -18.08 -11.56 -4.09
CA LYS A 46 -18.51 -10.41 -3.28
C LYS A 46 -17.99 -10.50 -1.84
N LYS A 47 -18.17 -11.65 -1.19
CA LYS A 47 -17.69 -11.88 0.19
C LYS A 47 -16.17 -11.77 0.29
N GLU A 48 -15.46 -12.32 -0.69
CA GLU A 48 -14.00 -12.20 -0.77
C GLU A 48 -13.55 -10.74 -0.92
N GLY A 49 -14.18 -9.99 -1.83
CA GLY A 49 -13.90 -8.56 -2.00
C GLY A 49 -14.18 -7.73 -0.75
N GLU A 50 -15.27 -8.00 -0.03
CA GLU A 50 -15.58 -7.33 1.24
C GLU A 50 -14.54 -7.64 2.33
N ALA A 51 -14.12 -8.90 2.45
CA ALA A 51 -13.09 -9.31 3.40
C ALA A 51 -11.73 -8.67 3.08
N LEU A 52 -11.37 -8.63 1.79
CA LEU A 52 -10.12 -8.06 1.30
C LEU A 52 -10.08 -6.54 1.50
N LYS A 53 -11.18 -5.85 1.20
CA LYS A 53 -11.33 -4.42 1.47
C LYS A 53 -11.16 -4.12 2.95
N LYS A 54 -11.77 -4.93 3.82
CA LYS A 54 -11.63 -4.77 5.28
C LYS A 54 -10.18 -4.92 5.73
N ASP A 55 -9.49 -5.98 5.30
CA ASP A 55 -8.08 -6.22 5.65
C ASP A 55 -7.18 -5.05 5.17
N LEU A 56 -7.31 -4.65 3.91
CA LEU A 56 -6.55 -3.52 3.35
C LEU A 56 -6.82 -2.20 4.09
N SER A 57 -8.06 -1.97 4.52
CA SER A 57 -8.46 -0.78 5.29
C SER A 57 -7.82 -0.77 6.69
N GLU A 58 -7.72 -1.92 7.35
CA GLU A 58 -7.06 -2.02 8.65
C GLU A 58 -5.55 -1.75 8.54
N ARG A 59 -4.91 -2.25 7.47
CA ARG A 59 -3.48 -2.02 7.20
C ARG A 59 -3.16 -0.58 6.93
N ILE A 60 -3.92 0.06 6.03
CA ILE A 60 -3.67 1.45 5.66
C ILE A 60 -3.91 2.39 6.85
N ARG A 61 -4.89 2.10 7.71
CA ARG A 61 -5.10 2.83 8.97
C ARG A 61 -3.87 2.70 9.89
N ARG A 62 -3.30 1.50 10.05
CA ARG A 62 -2.09 1.33 10.86
C ARG A 62 -0.91 2.12 10.32
N ILE A 63 -0.73 2.15 9.00
CA ILE A 63 0.29 2.98 8.35
C ILE A 63 0.04 4.46 8.64
N GLU A 64 -1.21 4.93 8.50
CA GLU A 64 -1.59 6.32 8.77
C GLU A 64 -1.30 6.74 10.22
N GLU A 65 -1.60 5.89 11.19
CA GLU A 65 -1.31 6.12 12.61
C GLU A 65 0.20 6.30 12.85
N ILE A 66 1.03 5.42 12.26
CA ILE A 66 2.49 5.50 12.38
C ILE A 66 3.03 6.76 11.69
N VAL A 67 2.55 7.08 10.49
CA VAL A 67 2.96 8.30 9.76
C VAL A 67 2.61 9.56 10.55
N SER A 68 1.47 9.57 11.25
CA SER A 68 1.08 10.66 12.15
C SER A 68 1.99 10.77 13.40
N ILE A 69 2.50 9.65 13.91
CA ILE A 69 3.52 9.66 14.97
C ILE A 69 4.84 10.24 14.45
N LEU A 70 5.29 9.78 13.28
CA LEU A 70 6.52 10.27 12.64
C LEU A 70 6.46 11.79 12.36
N ASP A 71 5.33 12.27 11.85
CA ASP A 71 5.11 13.68 11.57
C ASP A 71 5.22 14.57 12.81
N ARG A 72 4.80 14.06 13.98
CA ARG A 72 4.95 14.76 15.26
C ARG A 72 6.39 14.70 15.78
N LYS A 73 7.03 13.53 15.68
CA LYS A 73 8.39 13.31 16.20
C LYS A 73 9.48 13.99 15.39
N LYS A 74 9.24 14.36 14.13
CA LYS A 74 10.27 14.96 13.26
C LYS A 74 10.79 16.30 13.81
N GLU A 75 9.93 17.09 14.44
CA GLU A 75 10.33 18.39 15.01
C GLU A 75 11.18 18.19 16.27
N GLU A 76 10.81 17.23 17.12
CA GLU A 76 11.64 16.83 18.27
C GLU A 76 13.02 16.32 17.82
N PHE A 77 13.08 15.57 16.71
CA PHE A 77 14.35 15.13 16.13
C PHE A 77 15.19 16.31 15.67
N LYS A 78 14.60 17.30 14.98
CA LYS A 78 15.30 18.51 14.53
C LYS A 78 15.89 19.29 15.70
N GLU A 79 15.15 19.49 16.78
CA GLU A 79 15.67 20.21 17.96
C GLU A 79 16.83 19.43 18.63
N ARG A 80 16.71 18.10 18.78
CA ARG A 80 17.81 17.27 19.31
C ARG A 80 19.10 17.38 18.49
N ILE A 81 18.99 17.47 17.16
CA ILE A 81 20.15 17.66 16.28
C ILE A 81 20.77 19.03 16.51
N LYS A 82 19.95 20.07 16.62
CA LYS A 82 20.42 21.44 16.89
C LYS A 82 21.13 21.53 18.24
N GLU A 83 20.54 20.99 19.30
CA GLU A 83 21.15 20.91 20.64
C GLU A 83 22.51 20.21 20.59
N ARG A 84 22.59 19.06 19.92
CA ARG A 84 23.84 18.29 19.78
C ARG A 84 24.94 19.08 19.07
N VAL A 85 24.60 19.87 18.06
CA VAL A 85 25.59 20.72 17.36
C VAL A 85 26.06 21.86 18.26
N ILE A 86 25.14 22.50 18.99
CA ILE A 86 25.46 23.57 19.94
C ILE A 86 26.37 23.06 21.07
N GLU A 87 26.08 21.89 21.63
CA GLU A 87 26.93 21.25 22.66
C GLU A 87 28.35 20.96 22.14
N ARG A 88 28.47 20.46 20.90
CA ARG A 88 29.77 20.24 20.25
C ARG A 88 30.52 21.55 20.01
N ALA A 89 29.83 22.61 19.60
CA ALA A 89 30.42 23.94 19.43
C ALA A 89 30.99 24.47 20.75
N LYS A 90 30.24 24.33 21.85
CA LYS A 90 30.68 24.71 23.20
C LYS A 90 31.93 23.95 23.62
N ALA A 91 31.99 22.64 23.38
CA ALA A 91 33.17 21.82 23.67
C ALA A 91 34.42 22.26 22.87
N LEU A 92 34.23 22.90 21.72
CA LEU A 92 35.30 23.46 20.87
C LEU A 92 35.57 24.96 21.13
N ASN A 93 34.92 25.57 22.13
CA ASN A 93 34.96 27.02 22.41
C ASN A 93 34.56 27.89 21.20
N LEU A 94 33.66 27.39 20.35
CA LEU A 94 33.08 28.15 19.26
C LEU A 94 31.78 28.80 19.72
N PRO A 95 31.55 30.10 19.46
CA PRO A 95 30.27 30.74 19.71
C PRO A 95 29.18 30.16 18.80
N GLU A 96 27.92 30.24 19.21
CA GLU A 96 26.79 29.67 18.45
C GLU A 96 26.62 30.35 17.08
N GLU A 97 26.97 31.64 16.97
CA GLU A 97 26.93 32.41 15.72
C GLU A 97 28.16 32.17 14.83
N HIS A 98 29.09 31.30 15.24
CA HIS A 98 30.29 31.02 14.46
C HIS A 98 29.91 30.42 13.09
N PRO A 99 30.50 30.88 11.97
CA PRO A 99 30.12 30.41 10.64
C PRO A 99 30.14 28.88 10.46
N THR A 100 31.12 28.18 11.05
CA THR A 100 31.19 26.72 11.03
C THR A 100 29.97 26.05 11.69
N VAL A 101 29.47 26.62 12.79
CA VAL A 101 28.31 26.10 13.53
C VAL A 101 27.04 26.30 12.72
N LEU A 102 26.85 27.50 12.16
CA LEU A 102 25.70 27.82 11.32
C LEU A 102 25.66 26.96 10.05
N ASN A 103 26.81 26.76 9.40
CA ASN A 103 26.91 25.92 8.20
C ASN A 103 26.62 24.44 8.50
N GLU A 104 27.14 23.90 9.61
CA GLU A 104 26.84 22.52 10.03
C GLU A 104 25.36 22.36 10.36
N LEU A 105 24.77 23.31 11.10
CA LEU A 105 23.33 23.30 11.41
C LEU A 105 22.49 23.30 10.13
N MET A 106 22.78 24.20 9.19
CA MET A 106 22.04 24.29 7.93
C MET A 106 22.15 22.99 7.13
N PHE A 107 23.36 22.44 7.00
CA PHE A 107 23.61 21.17 6.32
C PHE A 107 22.85 20.01 6.95
N LEU A 108 22.87 19.89 8.29
CA LEU A 108 22.16 18.81 8.97
C LEU A 108 20.64 18.99 8.91
N LEU A 109 20.12 20.21 9.05
CA LEU A 109 18.69 20.48 8.92
C LEU A 109 18.16 20.12 7.54
N GLU A 110 18.92 20.44 6.47
CA GLU A 110 18.58 20.04 5.10
C GLU A 110 18.67 18.52 4.92
N LYS A 111 19.77 17.91 5.40
CA LYS A 111 19.99 16.45 5.32
C LYS A 111 18.89 15.64 6.01
N TYR A 112 18.40 16.15 7.13
CA TYR A 112 17.40 15.48 7.96
C TYR A 112 15.96 15.95 7.69
N ASP A 113 15.74 16.83 6.72
CA ASP A 113 14.38 17.26 6.40
C ASP A 113 13.61 16.14 5.67
N VAL A 114 12.54 15.68 6.32
CA VAL A 114 11.64 14.62 5.83
C VAL A 114 10.24 15.11 5.53
N ASN A 115 10.04 16.43 5.50
CA ASN A 115 8.71 17.03 5.31
C ASN A 115 8.05 16.56 4.01
N GLU A 116 8.82 16.48 2.93
CA GLU A 116 8.31 16.07 1.63
C GLU A 116 7.86 14.61 1.63
N GLU A 117 8.68 13.70 2.18
CA GLU A 117 8.34 12.27 2.29
C GLU A 117 7.08 12.03 3.12
N VAL A 118 6.92 12.76 4.25
CA VAL A 118 5.72 12.66 5.09
C VAL A 118 4.47 13.13 4.35
N GLN A 119 4.55 14.27 3.64
CA GLN A 119 3.40 14.78 2.88
C GLN A 119 3.04 13.87 1.71
N ARG A 120 4.03 13.33 0.99
CA ARG A 120 3.81 12.34 -0.08
C ARG A 120 3.17 11.07 0.48
N LEU A 121 3.65 10.53 1.60
CA LEU A 121 3.02 9.39 2.28
C LEU A 121 1.54 9.64 2.58
N LYS A 122 1.22 10.78 3.19
CA LYS A 122 -0.18 11.16 3.49
C LYS A 122 -1.03 11.24 2.23
N ALA A 123 -0.52 11.84 1.16
CA ALA A 123 -1.22 11.93 -0.10
C ALA A 123 -1.45 10.55 -0.74
N HIS A 124 -0.48 9.64 -0.67
CA HIS A 124 -0.64 8.26 -1.15
C HIS A 124 -1.67 7.49 -0.32
N ILE A 125 -1.67 7.64 1.01
CA ILE A 125 -2.66 7.03 1.92
C ILE A 125 -4.07 7.52 1.59
N GLU A 126 -4.25 8.83 1.40
CA GLU A 126 -5.56 9.40 1.02
C GLU A 126 -6.05 8.84 -0.31
N ARG A 127 -5.17 8.75 -1.31
CA ARG A 127 -5.49 8.14 -2.62
C ARG A 127 -5.81 6.65 -2.49
N PHE A 128 -5.11 5.92 -1.62
CA PHE A 128 -5.33 4.51 -1.37
C PHE A 128 -6.73 4.29 -0.79
N ASN A 129 -7.11 5.07 0.23
CA ASN A 129 -8.45 5.03 0.83
C ASN A 129 -9.55 5.34 -0.20
N LYS A 130 -9.37 6.36 -1.06
CA LYS A 130 -10.34 6.67 -2.13
C LYS A 130 -10.48 5.53 -3.12
N LEU A 131 -9.39 4.83 -3.43
CA LEU A 131 -9.38 3.74 -4.39
C LEU A 131 -10.09 2.48 -3.83
N LEU A 132 -9.99 2.21 -2.52
CA LEU A 132 -10.75 1.13 -1.86
C LEU A 132 -12.27 1.35 -1.89
N GLU A 133 -12.72 2.59 -2.07
CA GLU A 133 -14.15 2.94 -2.21
C GLU A 133 -14.63 2.94 -3.67
N SER A 134 -13.73 2.78 -4.64
CA SER A 134 -14.08 2.80 -6.06
C SER A 134 -14.54 1.43 -6.58
N GLU A 135 -15.40 1.44 -7.59
CA GLU A 135 -15.85 0.24 -8.28
C GLU A 135 -14.86 -0.16 -9.40
N GLY A 136 -14.76 -1.46 -9.66
CA GLY A 136 -13.94 -2.05 -10.74
C GLY A 136 -12.60 -2.63 -10.30
N GLU A 137 -11.77 -3.01 -11.28
CA GLU A 137 -10.43 -3.58 -11.04
C GLU A 137 -9.48 -2.49 -10.51
N VAL A 138 -9.18 -2.55 -9.21
CA VAL A 138 -8.33 -1.58 -8.52
C VAL A 138 -6.97 -2.13 -8.09
N GLY A 139 -6.76 -3.45 -8.17
CA GLY A 139 -5.58 -4.15 -7.66
C GLY A 139 -4.25 -3.53 -8.12
N LYS A 140 -4.06 -3.36 -9.43
CA LYS A 140 -2.85 -2.74 -10.00
C LYS A 140 -2.59 -1.31 -9.51
N LYS A 141 -3.66 -0.53 -9.33
CA LYS A 141 -3.55 0.86 -8.84
C LYS A 141 -3.20 0.88 -7.34
N LEU A 142 -3.76 -0.04 -6.55
CA LEU A 142 -3.41 -0.22 -5.13
C LEU A 142 -1.95 -0.64 -4.99
N GLU A 143 -1.49 -1.57 -5.83
CA GLU A 143 -0.10 -2.02 -5.84
C GLU A 143 0.86 -0.86 -6.16
N PHE A 144 0.55 -0.06 -7.18
CA PHE A 144 1.33 1.13 -7.52
C PHE A 144 1.44 2.09 -6.34
N LEU A 145 0.33 2.41 -5.67
CA LEU A 145 0.35 3.27 -4.49
C LEU A 145 1.17 2.67 -3.34
N ALA A 146 1.09 1.36 -3.13
CA ALA A 146 1.90 0.66 -2.14
C ALA A 146 3.40 0.75 -2.45
N GLN A 147 3.79 0.65 -3.72
CA GLN A 147 5.17 0.84 -4.14
C GLN A 147 5.67 2.27 -3.93
N GLU A 148 4.85 3.27 -4.25
CA GLU A 148 5.21 4.68 -3.99
C GLU A 148 5.35 4.94 -2.48
N MET A 149 4.41 4.47 -1.65
CA MET A 149 4.54 4.55 -0.18
C MET A 149 5.82 3.87 0.32
N HIS A 150 6.20 2.72 -0.24
CA HIS A 150 7.44 2.02 0.12
C HIS A 150 8.68 2.87 -0.19
N ARG A 151 8.67 3.59 -1.32
CA ARG A 151 9.76 4.50 -1.70
C ARG A 151 9.87 5.63 -0.68
N GLU A 152 8.76 6.28 -0.34
CA GLU A 152 8.75 7.41 0.57
C GLU A 152 9.21 7.05 1.99
N ILE A 153 8.69 5.94 2.55
CA ILE A 153 9.09 5.51 3.89
C ILE A 153 10.56 5.07 3.93
N THR A 154 11.09 4.52 2.83
CA THR A 154 12.52 4.18 2.74
C THR A 154 13.39 5.42 2.76
N THR A 155 13.05 6.44 1.97
CA THR A 155 13.78 7.71 1.96
C THR A 155 13.75 8.38 3.33
N LEU A 156 12.57 8.43 3.97
CA LEU A 156 12.39 8.98 5.31
C LEU A 156 13.27 8.25 6.34
N GLY A 157 13.22 6.91 6.37
CA GLY A 157 14.01 6.11 7.31
C GLY A 157 15.52 6.22 7.08
N ASN A 158 15.97 6.41 5.83
CA ASN A 158 17.38 6.64 5.51
C ASN A 158 17.85 8.03 5.95
N LYS A 159 16.96 9.04 5.92
CA LYS A 159 17.25 10.37 6.45
C LYS A 159 17.30 10.34 7.98
N ILE A 160 16.34 9.71 8.66
CA ILE A 160 16.25 9.71 10.14
C ILE A 160 16.41 8.28 10.70
N PRO A 161 17.63 7.86 11.08
CA PRO A 161 17.87 6.53 11.64
C PRO A 161 17.08 6.20 12.93
N ASP A 162 16.80 7.23 13.74
CA ASP A 162 15.96 7.10 14.95
C ASP A 162 14.55 6.59 14.64
N PHE A 163 14.10 6.67 13.38
CA PHE A 163 12.78 6.22 12.93
C PHE A 163 12.80 4.82 12.32
N SER A 164 13.89 4.07 12.47
CA SER A 164 14.07 2.73 11.90
C SER A 164 12.98 1.73 12.29
N GLU A 165 12.57 1.69 13.57
CA GLU A 165 11.51 0.78 14.04
C GLU A 165 10.18 1.05 13.32
N TYR A 166 9.74 2.31 13.28
CA TYR A 166 8.54 2.73 12.56
C TYR A 166 8.63 2.45 11.05
N THR A 167 9.80 2.68 10.46
CA THR A 167 10.07 2.42 9.05
C THR A 167 9.89 0.94 8.72
N VAL A 168 10.42 0.06 9.57
CA VAL A 168 10.28 -1.40 9.40
C VAL A 168 8.82 -1.83 9.54
N GLU A 169 8.09 -1.29 10.53
CA GLU A 169 6.68 -1.62 10.73
C GLU A 169 5.81 -1.19 9.53
N VAL A 170 5.99 0.03 9.03
CA VAL A 170 5.27 0.52 7.85
C VAL A 170 5.60 -0.32 6.61
N LYS A 171 6.88 -0.67 6.40
CA LYS A 171 7.28 -1.55 5.29
C LYS A 171 6.61 -2.92 5.37
N ALA A 172 6.53 -3.50 6.57
CA ALA A 172 5.87 -4.78 6.77
C ALA A 172 4.38 -4.71 6.43
N GLU A 173 3.67 -3.64 6.81
CA GLU A 173 2.27 -3.47 6.42
C GLU A 173 2.10 -3.22 4.91
N ILE A 174 3.01 -2.48 4.27
CA ILE A 174 3.01 -2.28 2.82
C ILE A 174 3.23 -3.59 2.06
N ASP A 175 4.14 -4.46 2.53
CA ASP A 175 4.36 -5.74 1.88
C ASP A 175 3.13 -6.66 1.98
N LYS A 176 2.43 -6.64 3.11
CA LYS A 176 1.14 -7.34 3.26
C LYS A 176 0.09 -6.76 2.33
N ILE A 177 0.01 -5.43 2.21
CA ILE A 177 -0.88 -4.76 1.23
C ILE A 177 -0.57 -5.25 -0.19
N LYS A 178 0.70 -5.32 -0.60
CA LYS A 178 1.08 -5.78 -1.94
C LYS A 178 0.68 -7.23 -2.19
N GLN A 179 0.89 -8.11 -1.21
CA GLN A 179 0.47 -9.51 -1.28
C GLN A 179 -1.05 -9.65 -1.46
N GLN A 180 -1.82 -8.83 -0.75
CA GLN A 180 -3.28 -8.83 -0.83
C GLN A 180 -3.80 -8.19 -2.12
N ALA A 181 -3.19 -7.08 -2.55
CA ALA A 181 -3.55 -6.38 -3.79
C ALA A 181 -3.33 -7.24 -5.04
N ALA A 182 -2.34 -8.14 -5.03
CA ALA A 182 -2.12 -9.11 -6.10
C ALA A 182 -3.24 -10.18 -6.20
N ASN A 183 -4.03 -10.37 -5.14
CA ASN A 183 -5.19 -11.25 -5.14
C ASN A 183 -6.49 -10.52 -5.51
N VAL A 184 -6.45 -9.19 -5.68
CA VAL A 184 -7.57 -8.38 -6.19
C VAL A 184 -7.57 -8.48 -7.73
N GLU A 185 -8.11 -9.58 -8.28
CA GLU A 185 -8.42 -9.74 -9.71
C GLU A 185 -9.93 -9.78 -9.97
#